data_AF-A0A7D5NMN8-F1
#
_entry.id   AF-A0A7D5NMN8-F1
#
_cell.length_a   1.000
_cell.length_b   1.000
_cell.length_c   1.000
_cell.angle_alpha   90.00
_cell.angle_beta   90.00
_cell.angle_gamma   90.00
#
_symmetry.space_group_name_H-M   'P 1'
#
loop_
_entity.id
_entity.type
_entity.pdbx_description
1 polymer ?
#
loop_
_entity_poly.entity_id
_entity_poly.type
_entity_poly.pdbx_seq_one_letter_code
_entity_poly.pdbx_strand_id
1 'polypeptide(L)'
;MSLIQRIVTGAVIFAFSQLLFWVNDSTSALWWGFVTVIFSVAEAILLPNLSVLLDRLAPEKHRGAYLGASTLVILGLSLGPFVGGALLEWYGKAVFCVMAFGCLTIAALLLINRSATNTRLE
;
A
#
# COMPACT_ATOMS: atom_id res chain seq x y z
N MET A 1 -8.61 9.80 -15.56
CA MET A 1 -7.57 9.23 -14.67
C MET A 1 -7.70 7.72 -14.71
N SER A 2 -6.67 7.02 -15.19
CA SER A 2 -6.67 5.55 -15.27
C SER A 2 -6.68 4.92 -13.87
N LEU A 3 -7.11 3.68 -13.77
CA LEU A 3 -7.14 2.93 -12.50
C LEU A 3 -5.76 2.92 -11.83
N ILE A 4 -4.70 2.67 -12.61
CA ILE A 4 -3.31 2.66 -12.13
C ILE A 4 -2.91 4.02 -11.55
N GLN A 5 -3.30 5.13 -12.19
CA GLN A 5 -3.01 6.47 -11.66
C GLN A 5 -3.66 6.72 -10.30
N ARG A 6 -4.86 6.19 -10.05
CA ARG A 6 -5.53 6.29 -8.73
C ARG A 6 -4.78 5.52 -7.66
N ILE A 7 -4.37 4.29 -7.96
CA ILE A 7 -3.58 3.45 -7.05
C ILE A 7 -2.25 4.10 -6.72
N VAL A 8 -1.53 4.61 -7.73
CA VAL A 8 -0.24 5.29 -7.54
C VAL A 8 -0.42 6.56 -6.72
N THR A 9 -1.46 7.36 -6.97
CA THR A 9 -1.73 8.57 -6.19
C THR A 9 -1.99 8.22 -4.73
N GLY A 10 -2.81 7.20 -4.45
CA GLY A 10 -3.03 6.71 -3.10
C GLY A 10 -1.75 6.19 -2.44
N ALA A 11 -0.93 5.43 -3.16
CA ALA A 11 0.35 4.91 -2.68
C ALA A 11 1.34 6.02 -2.30
N VAL A 12 1.42 7.10 -3.10
CA VAL A 12 2.28 8.25 -2.80
C VAL A 12 1.81 8.97 -1.54
N ILE A 13 0.50 9.19 -1.38
CA ILE A 13 -0.05 9.82 -0.17
C ILE A 13 0.17 8.93 1.06
N PHE A 14 0.02 7.60 0.89
CA PHE A 14 0.27 6.63 1.94
C PHE A 14 1.74 6.66 2.38
N ALA A 15 2.69 6.59 1.44
CA ALA A 15 4.11 6.70 1.73
C ALA A 15 4.46 8.04 2.39
N PHE A 16 3.84 9.13 1.96
CA PHE A 16 4.02 10.45 2.57
C PHE A 16 3.55 10.46 4.03
N SER A 17 2.39 9.89 4.35
CA SER A 17 1.92 9.78 5.74
C SER A 17 2.88 9.00 6.64
N GLN A 18 3.54 7.97 6.12
CA GLN A 18 4.58 7.22 6.85
C GLN A 18 5.80 8.11 7.18
N LEU A 19 6.21 8.97 6.25
CA LEU A 19 7.28 9.93 6.53
C LEU A 19 6.86 10.97 7.59
N LEU A 20 5.58 11.38 7.61
CA LEU A 20 5.06 12.25 8.67
C LEU A 20 5.07 11.57 10.05
N PHE A 21 4.80 10.27 10.12
CA PHE A 21 4.94 9.50 11.35
C PHE A 21 6.40 9.41 11.81
N TRP A 22 7.35 9.27 10.88
CA TRP A 22 8.78 9.22 11.19
C TRP A 22 9.32 10.54 11.76
N VAL A 23 8.99 11.67 11.12
CA VAL A 23 9.45 13.02 11.52
C VAL A 23 8.83 13.46 12.85
N ASN A 24 7.78 12.79 13.32
CA ASN A 24 7.14 13.18 14.56
C ASN A 24 8.00 12.82 15.79
N ASP A 25 8.65 13.83 16.36
CA ASP A 25 9.33 13.74 17.66
C ASP A 25 8.45 14.17 18.83
N SER A 26 7.25 14.68 18.56
CA SER A 26 6.33 15.14 19.60
C SER A 26 5.44 14.00 20.11
N THR A 27 5.27 13.93 21.44
CA THR A 27 4.28 13.08 22.12
C THR A 27 2.84 13.62 22.00
N SER A 28 2.63 14.69 21.21
CA SER A 28 1.32 15.33 21.05
C SER A 28 0.34 14.44 20.32
N ALA A 29 -0.75 14.06 21.01
CA ALA A 29 -1.83 13.24 20.45
C ALA A 29 -2.50 13.89 19.22
N LEU A 30 -2.52 15.23 19.15
CA LEU A 30 -3.10 15.96 18.01
C LEU A 30 -2.34 15.70 16.71
N TRP A 31 -1.01 15.64 16.76
CA TRP A 31 -0.21 15.34 15.58
C TRP A 31 -0.42 13.91 15.10
N TRP A 32 -0.38 12.94 16.04
CA TRP A 32 -0.69 11.54 15.73
C TRP A 32 -2.07 11.36 15.11
N GLY A 33 -3.09 12.04 15.64
CA GLY A 33 -4.44 12.03 15.07
C GLY A 33 -4.48 12.60 13.64
N PHE A 34 -3.84 13.75 13.42
CA PHE A 34 -3.78 14.37 12.10
C PHE A 34 -3.11 13.48 11.05
N VAL A 35 -1.96 12.88 11.37
CA VAL A 35 -1.25 11.98 10.45
C VAL A 35 -2.06 10.71 10.20
N THR A 36 -2.75 10.19 11.22
CA THR A 36 -3.66 9.02 11.08
C THR A 36 -4.80 9.31 10.11
N VAL A 37 -5.38 10.52 10.12
CA VAL A 37 -6.41 10.91 9.15
C VAL A 37 -5.86 10.89 7.72
N ILE A 38 -4.65 11.42 7.49
CA ILE A 38 -4.02 11.40 6.16
C ILE A 38 -3.78 9.95 5.71
N PHE A 39 -3.26 9.11 6.62
CA PHE A 39 -3.07 7.69 6.38
C PHE A 39 -4.37 6.98 5.99
N SER A 40 -5.46 7.20 6.74
CA SER A 40 -6.77 6.61 6.46
C SER A 40 -7.36 7.08 5.13
N VAL A 41 -7.19 8.35 4.76
CA VAL A 41 -7.62 8.84 3.44
C VAL A 41 -6.86 8.15 2.31
N ALA A 42 -5.55 7.93 2.46
CA ALA A 42 -4.76 7.21 1.48
C ALA A 42 -5.23 5.75 1.34
N GLU A 43 -5.51 5.09 2.47
CA GLU A 43 -6.02 3.71 2.51
C GLU A 43 -7.40 3.59 1.86
N ALA A 44 -8.31 4.54 2.12
CA ALA A 44 -9.64 4.61 1.52
C ALA A 44 -9.59 4.76 -0.01
N ILE A 45 -8.51 5.32 -0.55
CA ILE A 45 -8.27 5.38 -2.01
C ILE A 45 -7.65 4.05 -2.48
N LEU A 46 -6.63 3.53 -1.79
CA LEU A 46 -5.88 2.36 -2.21
C LEU A 46 -6.72 1.07 -2.25
N LEU A 47 -7.38 0.74 -1.13
CA LEU A 47 -8.05 -0.55 -0.95
C LEU A 47 -9.10 -0.84 -2.02
N PRO A 48 -10.09 0.04 -2.31
CA PRO A 48 -11.08 -0.26 -3.34
C PRO A 48 -10.48 -0.32 -4.75
N ASN A 49 -9.49 0.53 -5.07
CA ASN A 49 -8.88 0.52 -6.39
C ASN A 49 -7.99 -0.74 -6.60
N LEU A 50 -7.33 -1.24 -5.56
CA LEU A 50 -6.58 -2.49 -5.60
C LEU A 50 -7.50 -3.70 -5.81
N SER A 51 -8.64 -3.75 -5.12
CA SER A 51 -9.64 -4.81 -5.33
C SER A 51 -10.17 -4.81 -6.77
N VAL A 52 -10.49 -3.63 -7.31
CA VAL A 52 -10.91 -3.50 -8.73
C VAL A 52 -9.79 -3.92 -9.69
N LEU A 53 -8.53 -3.61 -9.39
CA LEU A 53 -7.40 -4.02 -10.21
C LEU A 53 -7.25 -5.55 -10.23
N LEU A 54 -7.37 -6.20 -9.07
CA LEU A 54 -7.31 -7.66 -8.96
C LEU A 54 -8.43 -8.34 -9.75
N ASP A 55 -9.66 -7.82 -9.64
CA ASP A 55 -10.80 -8.35 -10.38
C ASP A 55 -10.62 -8.26 -11.89
N ARG A 56 -10.06 -7.15 -12.39
CA ARG A 56 -9.80 -6.96 -13.83
C ARG A 56 -8.59 -7.75 -14.34
N LEU A 57 -7.62 -8.05 -13.48
CA LEU A 57 -6.47 -8.88 -13.84
C LEU A 57 -6.82 -10.36 -13.94
N ALA A 58 -7.90 -10.81 -13.29
CA ALA A 58 -8.29 -12.22 -13.25
C ALA A 58 -8.97 -12.66 -14.56
N PRO A 59 -8.32 -13.46 -15.43
CA PRO A 59 -8.91 -13.93 -16.68
C PRO A 59 -10.00 -14.96 -16.38
N GLU A 60 -11.08 -15.01 -17.17
CA GLU A 60 -12.21 -15.93 -16.91
C GLU A 60 -11.79 -17.39 -16.70
N LYS A 61 -10.82 -17.86 -17.49
CA LYS A 61 -10.30 -19.23 -17.42
C LYS A 61 -9.42 -19.53 -16.20
N HIS A 62 -8.86 -18.50 -15.56
CA HIS A 62 -7.91 -18.62 -14.44
C HIS A 62 -8.32 -17.81 -13.20
N ARG A 63 -9.60 -17.39 -13.13
CA ARG A 63 -10.12 -16.56 -12.04
C ARG A 63 -9.91 -17.19 -10.67
N GLY A 64 -10.10 -18.51 -10.56
CA GLY A 64 -9.86 -19.25 -9.32
C GLY A 64 -8.40 -19.18 -8.84
N ALA A 65 -7.41 -19.19 -9.75
CA ALA A 65 -6.00 -19.09 -9.40
C ALA A 65 -5.61 -17.66 -8.97
N TYR A 66 -6.14 -16.63 -9.64
CA TYR A 66 -5.92 -15.22 -9.27
C TYR A 66 -6.55 -14.87 -7.93
N LEU A 67 -7.76 -15.35 -7.66
CA LEU A 67 -8.42 -15.19 -6.36
C LEU A 67 -7.75 -16.05 -5.27
N GLY A 68 -7.22 -17.22 -5.63
CA GLY A 68 -6.35 -17.98 -4.73
C GLY A 68 -5.11 -17.17 -4.34
N ALA A 69 -4.44 -16.54 -5.32
CA ALA A 69 -3.29 -15.68 -5.07
C ALA A 69 -3.63 -14.41 -4.27
N SER A 70 -4.84 -13.84 -4.40
CA SER A 70 -5.25 -12.69 -3.57
C SER A 70 -5.37 -13.06 -2.08
N THR A 71 -5.51 -14.35 -1.75
CA THR A 71 -5.47 -14.85 -0.37
C THR A 71 -4.12 -14.63 0.31
N LEU A 72 -3.04 -14.37 -0.45
CA LEU A 72 -1.74 -13.95 0.08
C LEU A 72 -1.83 -12.65 0.89
N VAL A 73 -2.86 -11.82 0.69
CA VAL A 73 -3.13 -10.65 1.53
C VAL A 73 -3.31 -11.05 3.00
N ILE A 74 -3.96 -12.19 3.28
CA ILE A 74 -4.15 -12.69 4.64
C ILE A 74 -2.81 -13.03 5.27
N LEU A 75 -1.91 -13.68 4.51
CA LEU A 75 -0.55 -13.96 4.99
C LEU A 75 0.20 -12.65 5.30
N GLY A 76 0.08 -11.64 4.43
CA GLY A 76 0.65 -10.32 4.68
C GLY A 76 0.10 -9.67 5.95
N LEU A 77 -1.21 -9.78 6.19
CA LEU A 77 -1.85 -9.25 7.39
C LEU A 77 -1.42 -10.00 8.66
N SER A 78 -1.24 -11.32 8.59
CA SER A 78 -0.76 -12.14 9.71
C SER A 78 0.73 -11.90 10.01
N LEU A 79 1.56 -11.76 8.98
CA LEU A 79 2.99 -11.50 9.14
C LEU A 79 3.30 -10.04 9.45
N GLY A 80 2.39 -9.12 9.14
CA GLY A 80 2.54 -7.67 9.35
C GLY A 80 2.94 -7.30 10.77
N PRO A 81 2.21 -7.72 11.82
CA PRO A 81 2.57 -7.44 13.21
C PRO A 81 3.92 -8.04 13.64
N PHE A 82 4.26 -9.23 13.13
CA PHE A 82 5.52 -9.89 13.48
C PHE A 82 6.71 -9.14 12.87
N VAL A 83 6.65 -8.85 11.56
CA VAL A 83 7.69 -8.12 10.85
C VAL A 83 7.77 -6.66 11.30
N GLY A 84 6.62 -5.99 11.45
CA GLY A 84 6.52 -4.62 11.92
C GLY A 84 7.00 -4.45 13.36
N GLY A 85 6.66 -5.39 14.24
CA GLY A 85 7.13 -5.42 15.63
C GLY A 85 8.64 -5.62 15.74
N ALA A 86 9.20 -6.59 15.02
CA ALA A 86 10.65 -6.81 14.98
C ALA A 86 11.41 -5.59 14.42
N LEU A 87 10.89 -4.97 13.35
CA LEU A 87 11.47 -3.75 12.79
C LEU A 87 11.37 -2.57 13.77
N LEU A 88 10.27 -2.45 14.50
CA LEU A 88 10.09 -1.43 15.53
C LEU A 88 11.07 -1.64 16.71
N GLU A 89 11.31 -2.88 17.11
CA GLU A 89 12.26 -3.21 18.18
C GLU A 89 13.70 -2.87 17.79
N TRP A 90 14.12 -3.22 16.57
CA TRP A 90 15.52 -3.02 16.14
C TRP A 90 15.81 -1.62 15.63
N TYR A 91 14.87 -0.99 14.92
CA TYR A 91 15.09 0.28 14.21
C TYR A 91 14.23 1.44 14.76
N GLY A 92 13.35 1.18 15.73
CA GLY A 92 12.49 2.20 16.31
C GLY A 92 11.60 2.88 15.26
N LYS A 93 11.59 4.22 15.26
CA LYS A 93 10.78 5.02 14.34
C LYS A 93 11.13 4.81 12.86
N ALA A 94 12.32 4.30 12.54
CA ALA A 94 12.73 4.09 11.14
C ALA A 94 11.91 3.00 10.44
N VAL A 95 11.12 2.19 11.15
CA VAL A 95 10.13 1.28 10.57
C VAL A 95 9.20 1.99 9.58
N PHE A 96 8.81 3.23 9.86
CA PHE A 96 7.92 4.00 8.99
C PHE A 96 8.61 4.36 7.66
N CYS A 97 9.92 4.65 7.66
CA CYS A 97 10.68 4.85 6.43
C CYS A 97 10.74 3.56 5.60
N VAL A 98 11.01 2.41 6.23
CA VAL A 98 11.04 1.11 5.55
C VAL A 98 9.70 0.82 4.87
N MET A 99 8.59 1.08 5.58
CA MET A 99 7.24 0.92 5.03
C MET A 99 6.96 1.91 3.88
N ALA A 100 7.41 3.17 4.01
CA ALA A 100 7.28 4.17 2.95
C ALA A 100 8.01 3.74 1.67
N PHE A 101 9.27 3.29 1.79
CA PHE A 101 10.07 2.80 0.66
C PHE A 101 9.47 1.54 0.03
N GLY A 102 8.96 0.60 0.83
CA GLY A 102 8.25 -0.57 0.33
C GLY A 102 7.04 -0.18 -0.52
N CYS A 103 6.22 0.75 -0.02
CA CYS A 103 5.06 1.26 -0.73
C CYS A 103 5.44 1.96 -2.05
N LEU A 104 6.46 2.83 -2.03
CA LEU A 104 6.96 3.52 -3.22
C LEU A 104 7.56 2.56 -4.26
N THR A 105 8.23 1.50 -3.81
CA THR A 105 8.80 0.48 -4.72
C THR A 105 7.67 -0.22 -5.48
N ILE A 106 6.58 -0.59 -4.81
CA ILE A 106 5.41 -1.20 -5.45
C ILE A 106 4.76 -0.20 -6.42
N ALA A 107 4.60 1.06 -6.01
CA ALA A 107 4.05 2.11 -6.89
C ALA A 107 4.92 2.32 -8.15
N ALA A 108 6.24 2.30 -7.99
CA ALA A 108 7.19 2.41 -9.11
C ALA A 108 7.09 1.21 -10.05
N LEU A 109 6.99 -0.02 -9.53
CA LEU A 109 6.78 -1.22 -10.33
C LEU A 109 5.47 -1.16 -11.13
N LEU A 110 4.38 -0.68 -10.53
CA LEU A 110 3.11 -0.48 -11.22
C LEU A 110 3.19 0.58 -12.32
N LEU A 111 3.99 1.64 -12.11
CA LEU A 111 4.24 2.66 -13.12
C LEU A 111 5.08 2.16 -14.28
N ILE A 112 6.13 1.38 -14.01
CA ILE A 112 6.99 0.76 -15.04
C ILE A 112 6.16 -0.20 -15.90
N ASN A 113 5.35 -1.04 -15.25
CA ASN A 113 4.52 -2.02 -15.94
C ASN A 113 3.19 -1.44 -16.46
N ARG A 114 2.96 -0.13 -16.39
CA ARG A 114 1.66 0.48 -16.72
C ARG A 114 1.18 0.17 -18.13
N SER A 115 2.09 0.08 -19.11
CA SER A 115 1.74 -0.19 -20.50
C SER A 115 1.22 -1.62 -20.66
N ALA A 116 1.97 -2.60 -20.15
CA ALA A 116 1.59 -4.01 -20.18
C ALA A 116 0.30 -4.28 -19.39
N THR A 117 0.13 -3.62 -18.24
CA THR A 117 -1.08 -3.77 -17.43
C THR A 117 -2.28 -3.14 -18.11
N ASN A 118 -2.18 -1.95 -18.71
CA ASN A 118 -3.29 -1.35 -19.45
C ASN A 118 -3.74 -2.21 -20.64
N THR A 119 -2.81 -2.80 -21.40
CA THR A 119 -3.15 -3.69 -22.53
C THR A 119 -3.88 -4.98 -22.09
N ARG A 120 -3.77 -5.38 -20.83
CA ARG A 120 -4.51 -6.53 -20.26
C ARG A 120 -5.90 -6.15 -19.74
N LEU A 121 -6.15 -4.85 -19.55
CA LEU A 121 -7.38 -4.30 -18.97
C LEU A 121 -8.38 -3.80 -20.03
N GLU A 122 -7.94 -3.63 -21.28
CA GLU A 122 -8.75 -3.33 -22.48
C GLU A 122 -9.21 -4.62 -23.16
#